data_AF-A0A2E6S677-F1
#
_entry.id   AF-A0A2E6S677-F1
#
_cell.length_a   1.000
_cell.length_b   1.000
_cell.length_c   1.000
_cell.angle_alpha   90.00
_cell.angle_beta   90.00
_cell.angle_gamma   90.00
#
_symmetry.space_group_name_H-M   'P 1'
#
loop_
_entity.id
_entity.type
_entity.pdbx_description
1 polymer ?
#
loop_
_entity_poly.entity_id
_entity_poly.type
_entity_poly.pdbx_seq_one_letter_code
_entity_poly.pdbx_strand_id
1 'polypeptide(L)'
;MKSKAFALTLFAGSLLPLTAGLEIKDSPGKHLEIVAGDKTLVRYMYEYDTSTPEKKHATYKPYLHVFDAAGKNPITKGAGGQFTHHRGIFIGWSKLGFNGKTYDRWHMRTGAIVHQEFGEQEAKEESAFITSLTHWHDDNKKPLLDEARKMTVWIPREGWARMVVFFESKLTAAYGDVALKGDPEHAGIQYRPANEVNKKKTKYLFPKEEITTGNVKKHKDLPWIAETYWLGDKAHSVVQFNHPSNPKGTVHSAYRDYGRFGSFFEKEIKKGESLTVNYAFAIVDGELPARSEIQQASDMYAETEVDGE
;
A
#
# COMPACT_ATOMS: atom_id res chain seq x y z
N MET A 1 75.51 5.16 11.45
CA MET A 1 74.44 4.19 11.76
C MET A 1 73.11 4.75 11.30
N LYS A 2 72.35 3.97 10.53
CA LYS A 2 71.05 4.32 9.93
C LYS A 2 69.94 4.31 10.98
N SER A 3 69.07 5.30 11.00
CA SER A 3 67.75 5.30 11.65
C SER A 3 66.97 6.51 11.11
N LYS A 4 66.30 6.37 9.96
CA LYS A 4 64.86 6.08 9.75
C LYS A 4 63.94 7.12 10.39
N ALA A 5 63.51 8.07 9.54
CA ALA A 5 62.36 8.94 9.77
C ALA A 5 61.07 8.10 9.93
N PHE A 6 60.24 8.48 10.91
CA PHE A 6 58.85 8.04 11.02
C PHE A 6 57.99 9.28 10.80
N ALA A 7 57.42 9.40 9.59
CA ALA A 7 56.31 10.30 9.35
C ALA A 7 55.05 9.61 9.86
N LEU A 8 54.48 10.12 10.95
CA LEU A 8 53.19 9.68 11.46
C LEU A 8 52.10 10.53 10.80
N THR A 9 51.58 10.05 9.67
CA THR A 9 50.36 10.62 9.08
C THR A 9 49.17 10.11 9.89
N LEU A 10 48.64 10.93 10.80
CA LEU A 10 47.33 10.65 11.39
C LEU A 10 46.24 10.92 10.34
N PHE A 11 45.76 9.85 9.71
CA PHE A 11 44.40 9.81 9.18
C PHE A 11 43.49 9.24 10.26
N ALA A 12 42.74 10.12 10.93
CA ALA A 12 41.51 9.78 11.61
C ALA A 12 40.49 10.80 11.08
N GLY A 13 39.70 10.49 10.06
CA GLY A 13 38.76 9.38 10.03
C GLY A 13 37.39 9.91 10.43
N SER A 14 36.84 10.86 9.67
CA SER A 14 35.44 11.26 9.79
C SER A 14 34.59 10.20 9.10
N LEU A 15 34.30 9.10 9.81
CA LEU A 15 33.25 8.16 9.44
C LEU A 15 32.02 8.51 10.25
N LEU A 16 31.28 9.52 9.77
CA LEU A 16 29.84 9.53 10.01
C LEU A 16 29.28 8.38 9.16
N PRO A 17 28.54 7.40 9.71
CA PRO A 17 27.67 6.61 8.87
C PRO A 17 26.62 7.59 8.36
N LEU A 18 26.78 8.07 7.12
CA LEU A 18 25.68 8.72 6.44
C LEU A 18 24.73 7.59 6.03
N THR A 19 23.90 7.13 6.95
CA THR A 19 22.60 6.59 6.57
C THR A 19 21.93 7.74 5.82
N ALA A 20 21.96 7.68 4.49
CA ALA A 20 21.26 8.66 3.69
C ALA A 20 19.79 8.60 4.13
N GLY A 21 19.27 9.70 4.68
CA GLY A 21 17.89 9.79 5.09
C GLY A 21 16.96 9.54 3.91
N LEU A 22 15.66 9.38 4.19
CA LEU A 22 14.70 9.23 3.13
C LEU A 22 14.58 10.52 2.32
N GLU A 23 14.41 10.38 1.01
CA GLU A 23 14.17 11.49 0.11
C GLU A 23 12.88 11.24 -0.68
N ILE A 24 12.15 12.31 -0.97
CA ILE A 24 11.00 12.31 -1.86
C ILE A 24 11.43 12.86 -3.22
N LYS A 25 11.25 12.09 -4.28
CA LYS A 25 11.59 12.46 -5.66
C LYS A 25 10.37 12.40 -6.54
N ASP A 26 9.86 13.57 -6.92
CA ASP A 26 8.72 13.66 -7.83
C ASP A 26 9.16 13.71 -9.30
N SER A 27 8.41 13.01 -10.15
CA SER A 27 8.41 13.16 -11.60
C SER A 27 7.03 13.72 -11.98
N PRO A 28 6.89 15.07 -12.06
CA PRO A 28 5.59 15.73 -12.13
C PRO A 28 4.67 15.17 -13.21
N GLY A 29 3.43 14.87 -12.80
CA GLY A 29 2.39 14.33 -13.68
C GLY A 29 2.55 12.84 -14.02
N LYS A 30 3.56 12.15 -13.47
CA LYS A 30 3.84 10.73 -13.75
C LYS A 30 3.79 9.88 -12.48
N HIS A 31 4.73 10.11 -11.57
CA HIS A 31 4.89 9.33 -10.35
C HIS A 31 5.79 10.04 -9.34
N LEU A 32 5.67 9.66 -8.07
CA LEU A 32 6.54 10.12 -6.99
C LEU A 32 7.20 8.92 -6.32
N GLU A 33 8.48 9.03 -6.00
CA GLU A 33 9.26 8.00 -5.34
C GLU A 33 9.69 8.43 -3.94
N ILE A 34 9.66 7.48 -3.00
CA ILE A 34 10.41 7.61 -1.73
C ILE A 34 11.62 6.69 -1.86
N VAL A 35 12.81 7.26 -1.66
CA VAL A 35 14.09 6.59 -1.86
C VAL A 35 14.96 6.65 -0.60
N ALA A 36 15.85 5.67 -0.44
CA ALA A 36 16.95 5.71 0.52
C ALA A 36 18.26 5.60 -0.27
N GLY A 37 18.96 6.71 -0.45
CA GLY A 37 20.10 6.79 -1.38
C GLY A 37 19.70 6.47 -2.82
N ASP A 38 20.26 5.40 -3.40
CA ASP A 38 19.99 4.94 -4.78
C ASP A 38 18.91 3.85 -4.88
N LYS A 39 18.27 3.53 -3.76
CA LYS A 39 17.24 2.48 -3.66
C LYS A 39 15.86 3.11 -3.63
N THR A 40 15.05 2.85 -4.66
CA THR A 40 13.62 3.14 -4.59
C THR A 40 12.97 2.19 -3.58
N LEU A 41 12.23 2.73 -2.62
CA LEU A 41 11.48 1.93 -1.65
C LEU A 41 10.06 1.70 -2.15
N VAL A 42 9.42 2.80 -2.54
CA VAL A 42 8.07 2.80 -3.12
C VAL A 42 7.99 3.82 -4.25
N ARG A 43 7.04 3.61 -5.17
CA ARG A 43 6.69 4.57 -6.23
C ARG A 43 5.18 4.72 -6.30
N TYR A 44 4.68 5.91 -6.00
CA TYR A 44 3.28 6.27 -6.16
C TYR A 44 3.02 6.66 -7.61
N MET A 45 2.29 5.81 -8.34
CA MET A 45 1.87 6.07 -9.71
C MET A 45 0.62 6.94 -9.67
N TYR A 46 0.65 8.13 -10.29
CA TYR A 46 -0.47 9.07 -10.23
C TYR A 46 -0.81 9.76 -11.55
N GLU A 47 -0.10 9.45 -12.64
CA GLU A 47 -0.47 9.88 -13.99
C GLU A 47 -1.97 9.66 -14.25
N TYR A 48 -2.60 10.60 -14.97
CA TYR A 48 -3.93 10.46 -15.53
C TYR A 48 -3.93 10.95 -16.98
N ASP A 49 -3.73 10.03 -17.92
CA ASP A 49 -3.66 10.30 -19.35
C ASP A 49 -4.86 9.65 -20.08
N THR A 50 -5.76 10.47 -20.63
CA THR A 50 -6.92 10.00 -21.41
C THR A 50 -6.75 10.17 -22.92
N SER A 51 -5.52 10.36 -23.41
CA SER A 51 -5.24 10.57 -24.84
C SER A 51 -5.57 9.35 -25.69
N THR A 52 -5.39 8.13 -25.17
CA THR A 52 -5.78 6.88 -25.84
C THR A 52 -6.47 5.92 -24.86
N PRO A 53 -7.25 4.93 -25.35
CA PRO A 53 -7.82 3.89 -24.50
C PRO A 53 -6.77 3.12 -23.68
N GLU A 54 -5.59 2.86 -24.26
CA GLU A 54 -4.48 2.14 -23.61
C GLU A 54 -3.85 2.98 -22.51
N LYS A 55 -3.62 4.27 -22.77
CA LYS A 55 -3.14 5.22 -21.76
C LYS A 55 -4.14 5.36 -20.63
N LYS A 56 -5.41 5.59 -20.95
CA LYS A 56 -6.49 5.66 -19.96
C LYS A 56 -6.55 4.39 -19.13
N HIS A 57 -6.44 3.23 -19.76
CA HIS A 57 -6.40 1.96 -19.05
C HIS A 57 -5.20 1.87 -18.12
N ALA A 58 -4.01 2.26 -18.56
CA ALA A 58 -2.81 2.26 -17.73
C ALA A 58 -2.88 3.24 -16.54
N THR A 59 -3.63 4.34 -16.67
CA THR A 59 -3.56 5.48 -15.74
C THR A 59 -4.90 5.84 -15.06
N TYR A 60 -5.95 5.03 -15.16
CA TYR A 60 -7.28 5.37 -14.59
C TYR A 60 -7.33 5.45 -13.06
N LYS A 61 -6.28 5.01 -12.36
CA LYS A 61 -6.20 4.99 -10.90
C LYS A 61 -4.76 5.18 -10.43
N PRO A 62 -4.58 5.85 -9.29
CA PRO A 62 -3.32 5.84 -8.60
C PRO A 62 -3.16 4.59 -7.73
N TYR A 63 -1.92 4.14 -7.60
CA TYR A 63 -1.53 2.98 -6.78
C TYR A 63 -0.08 3.09 -6.36
N LEU A 64 0.28 2.44 -5.26
CA LEU A 64 1.65 2.42 -4.74
C LEU A 64 2.36 1.13 -5.18
N HIS A 65 3.50 1.29 -5.85
CA HIS A 65 4.46 0.21 -6.03
C HIS A 65 5.35 0.06 -4.81
N VAL A 66 5.71 -1.18 -4.47
CA VAL A 66 6.76 -1.51 -3.50
C VAL A 66 7.91 -2.15 -4.28
N PHE A 67 9.15 -1.82 -3.94
CA PHE A 67 10.35 -2.32 -4.61
C PHE A 67 11.08 -3.38 -3.77
N ASP A 68 11.91 -4.18 -4.45
CA ASP A 68 12.81 -5.14 -3.82
C ASP A 68 13.87 -4.46 -2.92
N ALA A 69 14.60 -5.25 -2.13
CA ALA A 69 15.63 -4.75 -1.21
C ALA A 69 16.78 -3.98 -1.90
N ALA A 70 16.99 -4.24 -3.20
CA ALA A 70 17.98 -3.53 -4.01
C ALA A 70 17.42 -2.21 -4.57
N GLY A 71 16.12 -1.96 -4.42
CA GLY A 71 15.41 -0.80 -4.94
C GLY A 71 15.39 -0.72 -6.46
N LYS A 72 15.52 -1.87 -7.17
CA LYS A 72 15.64 -1.89 -8.63
C LYS A 72 14.38 -2.36 -9.34
N ASN A 73 13.66 -3.33 -8.77
CA ASN A 73 12.47 -3.88 -9.40
C ASN A 73 11.24 -3.78 -8.47
N PRO A 74 10.05 -3.49 -9.00
CA PRO A 74 8.83 -3.55 -8.23
C PRO A 74 8.51 -5.03 -7.89
N ILE A 75 8.22 -5.29 -6.61
CA ILE A 75 7.67 -6.58 -6.15
C ILE A 75 6.14 -6.61 -6.22
N THR A 76 5.52 -5.48 -6.58
CA THR A 76 4.08 -5.38 -6.82
C THR A 76 3.76 -5.14 -8.30
N LYS A 77 2.55 -5.51 -8.72
CA LYS A 77 2.14 -5.41 -10.13
C LYS A 77 1.63 -4.01 -10.49
N GLY A 78 2.00 -3.53 -11.68
CA GLY A 78 1.48 -2.28 -12.28
C GLY A 78 0.33 -2.50 -13.27
N ALA A 79 0.22 -1.59 -14.24
CA ALA A 79 -0.71 -1.71 -15.38
C ALA A 79 -0.42 -2.96 -16.24
N GLY A 80 -1.44 -3.44 -16.98
CA GLY A 80 -1.32 -4.64 -17.82
C GLY A 80 -1.35 -5.96 -17.04
N GLY A 81 -0.78 -7.02 -17.61
CA GLY A 81 -0.66 -8.36 -17.00
C GLY A 81 -2.00 -9.07 -16.70
N GLN A 82 -1.94 -10.12 -15.87
CA GLN A 82 -3.13 -10.88 -15.48
C GLN A 82 -3.99 -10.10 -14.47
N PHE A 83 -5.31 -10.04 -14.70
CA PHE A 83 -6.26 -9.26 -13.87
C PHE A 83 -5.85 -7.78 -13.79
N THR A 84 -5.96 -7.09 -14.91
CA THR A 84 -5.38 -5.76 -15.14
C THR A 84 -5.78 -4.66 -14.16
N HIS A 85 -6.91 -4.84 -13.46
CA HIS A 85 -7.43 -3.90 -12.46
C HIS A 85 -6.81 -4.08 -11.05
N HIS A 86 -6.17 -5.23 -10.77
CA HIS A 86 -5.39 -5.44 -9.55
C HIS A 86 -3.99 -4.85 -9.75
N ARG A 87 -3.63 -3.86 -8.92
CA ARG A 87 -2.36 -3.12 -9.01
C ARG A 87 -1.86 -2.74 -7.62
N GLY A 88 -0.56 -2.87 -7.39
CA GLY A 88 0.12 -2.30 -6.24
C GLY A 88 -0.61 -2.45 -4.91
N ILE A 89 -0.48 -1.39 -4.11
CA ILE A 89 -1.39 -1.08 -3.01
C ILE A 89 -2.34 0.02 -3.49
N PHE A 90 -3.65 -0.23 -3.44
CA PHE A 90 -4.66 0.78 -3.69
C PHE A 90 -5.98 0.40 -3.00
N ILE A 91 -6.86 1.40 -2.86
CA ILE A 91 -8.19 1.27 -2.28
C ILE A 91 -9.27 1.62 -3.32
N GLY A 92 -10.37 0.86 -3.35
CA GLY A 92 -11.44 0.99 -4.35
C GLY A 92 -12.67 0.16 -4.03
N TRP A 93 -13.82 0.46 -4.63
CA TRP A 93 -15.04 -0.36 -4.52
C TRP A 93 -15.68 -0.62 -5.88
N SER A 94 -16.08 -1.87 -6.14
CA SER A 94 -16.80 -2.27 -7.35
C SER A 94 -18.24 -1.79 -7.39
N LYS A 95 -18.86 -1.51 -6.23
CA LYS A 95 -20.22 -0.98 -6.11
C LYS A 95 -20.25 0.25 -5.20
N LEU A 96 -19.77 1.38 -5.71
CA LEU A 96 -19.92 2.67 -5.03
C LEU A 96 -21.29 3.28 -5.35
N GLY A 97 -22.18 3.30 -4.37
CA GLY A 97 -23.49 3.94 -4.47
C GLY A 97 -23.37 5.45 -4.31
N PHE A 98 -24.02 6.21 -5.20
CA PHE A 98 -24.10 7.68 -5.13
C PHE A 98 -25.35 8.17 -5.87
N ASN A 99 -26.17 9.01 -5.21
CA ASN A 99 -27.41 9.58 -5.76
C ASN A 99 -28.31 8.55 -6.50
N GLY A 100 -28.54 7.39 -5.86
CA GLY A 100 -29.39 6.32 -6.39
C GLY A 100 -28.77 5.50 -7.54
N LYS A 101 -27.52 5.77 -7.92
CA LYS A 101 -26.76 5.02 -8.94
C LYS A 101 -25.62 4.23 -8.31
N THR A 102 -25.08 3.26 -9.04
CA THR A 102 -23.91 2.47 -8.64
C THR A 102 -22.77 2.67 -9.65
N TYR A 103 -21.57 2.92 -9.15
CA TYR A 103 -20.36 3.19 -9.93
C TYR A 103 -19.26 2.18 -9.57
N ASP A 104 -18.52 1.70 -10.57
CA ASP A 104 -17.41 0.76 -10.38
C ASP A 104 -16.06 1.50 -10.35
N ARG A 105 -15.58 1.81 -9.15
CA ARG A 105 -14.26 2.42 -8.90
C ARG A 105 -13.18 1.37 -8.60
N TRP A 106 -13.44 0.10 -8.91
CA TRP A 106 -12.47 -0.99 -8.85
C TRP A 106 -11.99 -1.41 -10.23
N HIS A 107 -12.87 -1.82 -11.13
CA HIS A 107 -12.50 -2.21 -12.49
C HIS A 107 -12.26 -1.00 -13.40
N MET A 108 -12.94 0.11 -13.12
CA MET A 108 -12.84 1.37 -13.87
C MET A 108 -13.04 1.18 -15.38
N ARG A 109 -14.04 0.38 -15.75
CA ARG A 109 -14.51 0.27 -17.15
C ARG A 109 -14.93 1.64 -17.69
N THR A 110 -15.46 2.47 -16.80
CA THR A 110 -15.78 3.88 -16.99
C THR A 110 -15.23 4.69 -15.81
N GLY A 111 -15.30 6.03 -15.84
CA GLY A 111 -14.77 6.93 -14.81
C GLY A 111 -13.28 6.75 -14.47
N ALA A 112 -12.82 7.32 -13.35
CA ALA A 112 -11.45 7.14 -12.83
C ALA A 112 -11.37 7.45 -11.33
N ILE A 113 -10.25 7.12 -10.68
CA ILE A 113 -9.77 7.84 -9.48
C ILE A 113 -8.58 8.66 -9.93
N VAL A 114 -8.58 9.97 -9.68
CA VAL A 114 -7.63 10.90 -10.26
C VAL A 114 -6.93 11.66 -9.15
N HIS A 115 -5.61 11.57 -9.09
CA HIS A 115 -4.79 12.45 -8.27
C HIS A 115 -4.94 13.90 -8.76
N GLN A 116 -5.23 14.81 -7.85
CA GLN A 116 -5.35 16.24 -8.12
C GLN A 116 -4.03 16.93 -7.81
N GLU A 117 -3.57 16.78 -6.58
CA GLU A 117 -2.34 17.39 -6.08
C GLU A 117 -1.83 16.65 -4.84
N PHE A 118 -0.59 16.95 -4.46
CA PHE A 118 -0.05 16.54 -3.18
C PHE A 118 -0.36 17.59 -2.11
N GLY A 119 -0.84 17.12 -0.95
CA GLY A 119 -0.90 17.89 0.27
C GLY A 119 0.45 17.84 1.01
N GLU A 120 0.39 17.58 2.32
CA GLU A 120 1.58 17.49 3.15
C GLU A 120 2.56 16.39 2.71
N GLN A 121 3.84 16.69 2.82
CA GLN A 121 4.94 15.78 2.55
C GLN A 121 6.06 16.06 3.54
N GLU A 122 6.71 15.01 4.02
CA GLU A 122 7.90 15.14 4.87
C GLU A 122 8.83 13.97 4.62
N ALA A 123 10.13 14.21 4.69
CA ALA A 123 11.14 13.17 4.69
C ALA A 123 12.12 13.41 5.84
N LYS A 124 12.37 12.34 6.61
CA LYS A 124 13.26 12.26 7.77
C LYS A 124 14.20 11.08 7.57
N GLU A 125 15.06 10.81 8.55
CA GLU A 125 16.06 9.74 8.47
C GLU A 125 15.43 8.36 8.23
N GLU A 126 14.38 8.01 8.97
CA GLU A 126 13.76 6.67 8.95
C GLU A 126 12.33 6.66 8.42
N SER A 127 11.73 7.83 8.20
CA SER A 127 10.37 7.92 7.73
C SER A 127 10.19 9.03 6.72
N ALA A 128 9.29 8.81 5.78
CA ALA A 128 8.84 9.81 4.84
C ALA A 128 7.37 9.56 4.53
N PHE A 129 6.59 10.61 4.38
CA PHE A 129 5.20 10.49 4.01
C PHE A 129 4.83 11.45 2.90
N ILE A 130 3.80 11.05 2.15
CA ILE A 130 3.10 11.91 1.21
C ILE A 130 1.59 11.79 1.42
N THR A 131 0.89 12.91 1.31
CA THR A 131 -0.57 12.94 1.23
C THR A 131 -0.99 13.26 -0.20
N SER A 132 -1.70 12.34 -0.84
CA SER A 132 -2.27 12.51 -2.17
C SER A 132 -3.75 12.87 -2.05
N LEU A 133 -4.16 13.98 -2.64
CA LEU A 133 -5.56 14.35 -2.76
C LEU A 133 -6.11 13.78 -4.06
N THR A 134 -7.11 12.92 -3.98
CA THR A 134 -7.70 12.22 -5.12
C THR A 134 -9.19 12.46 -5.20
N HIS A 135 -9.70 12.62 -6.41
CA HIS A 135 -11.13 12.66 -6.70
C HIS A 135 -11.57 11.35 -7.36
N TRP A 136 -12.69 10.81 -6.92
CA TRP A 136 -13.30 9.63 -7.49
C TRP A 136 -14.37 10.08 -8.47
N HIS A 137 -14.11 9.91 -9.77
CA HIS A 137 -14.93 10.46 -10.83
C HIS A 137 -15.93 9.44 -11.40
N ASP A 138 -17.11 9.95 -11.75
CA ASP A 138 -18.06 9.28 -12.61
C ASP A 138 -17.60 9.26 -14.09
N ASP A 139 -18.44 8.70 -14.93
CA ASP A 139 -18.20 8.54 -16.37
C ASP A 139 -18.08 9.88 -17.11
N ASN A 140 -18.65 10.94 -16.55
CA ASN A 140 -18.64 12.32 -17.08
C ASN A 140 -17.56 13.19 -16.41
N LYS A 141 -16.60 12.58 -15.71
CA LYS A 141 -15.53 13.27 -14.96
C LYS A 141 -16.04 14.16 -13.83
N LYS A 142 -17.25 13.91 -13.30
CA LYS A 142 -17.77 14.60 -12.13
C LYS A 142 -17.36 13.86 -10.85
N PRO A 143 -16.92 14.57 -9.81
CA PRO A 143 -16.52 13.93 -8.56
C PRO A 143 -17.73 13.37 -7.79
N LEU A 144 -17.51 12.20 -7.19
CA LEU A 144 -18.46 11.42 -6.40
C LEU A 144 -18.04 11.34 -4.92
N LEU A 145 -16.73 11.29 -4.69
CA LEU A 145 -16.09 11.11 -3.39
C LEU A 145 -14.70 11.75 -3.46
N ASP A 146 -14.32 12.47 -2.41
CA ASP A 146 -12.95 12.97 -2.23
C ASP A 146 -12.17 12.03 -1.32
N GLU A 147 -10.88 11.89 -1.56
CA GLU A 147 -9.98 11.09 -0.74
C GLU A 147 -8.70 11.87 -0.45
N ALA A 148 -8.34 11.98 0.83
CA ALA A 148 -6.98 12.30 1.24
C ALA A 148 -6.28 11.01 1.64
N ARG A 149 -5.27 10.61 0.86
CA ARG A 149 -4.52 9.36 1.04
C ARG A 149 -3.11 9.66 1.53
N LYS A 150 -2.86 9.43 2.82
CA LYS A 150 -1.54 9.56 3.43
C LYS A 150 -0.83 8.21 3.40
N MET A 151 0.34 8.18 2.78
CA MET A 151 1.20 6.99 2.70
C MET A 151 2.52 7.31 3.37
N THR A 152 2.74 6.70 4.54
CA THR A 152 3.99 6.84 5.29
C THR A 152 4.84 5.60 5.09
N VAL A 153 6.05 5.79 4.59
CA VAL A 153 7.10 4.80 4.56
C VAL A 153 7.93 4.94 5.82
N TRP A 154 8.07 3.87 6.58
CA TRP A 154 8.95 3.79 7.74
C TRP A 154 9.92 2.62 7.59
N ILE A 155 11.21 2.86 7.90
CA ILE A 155 12.25 1.85 7.96
C ILE A 155 12.53 1.55 9.44
N PRO A 156 12.14 0.37 9.95
CA PRO A 156 12.51 -0.04 11.30
C PRO A 156 14.03 -0.20 11.44
N ARG A 157 14.59 0.25 12.57
CA ARG A 157 16.01 -0.01 12.92
C ARG A 157 16.28 -1.48 13.20
N GLU A 158 15.28 -2.16 13.77
CA GLU A 158 15.34 -3.54 14.21
C GLU A 158 14.01 -4.25 13.89
N GLY A 159 14.03 -5.57 13.93
CA GLY A 159 12.87 -6.41 13.66
C GLY A 159 12.92 -7.07 12.29
N TRP A 160 11.81 -7.71 11.93
CA TRP A 160 11.71 -8.59 10.76
C TRP A 160 11.27 -7.85 9.48
N ALA A 161 10.63 -6.68 9.60
CA ALA A 161 10.19 -5.92 8.44
C ALA A 161 11.34 -5.05 7.93
N ARG A 162 11.64 -5.12 6.63
CA ARG A 162 12.56 -4.18 5.97
C ARG A 162 11.96 -2.76 5.96
N MET A 163 10.65 -2.68 5.81
CA MET A 163 9.91 -1.44 5.67
C MET A 163 8.45 -1.67 6.06
N VAL A 164 7.81 -0.66 6.63
CA VAL A 164 6.36 -0.61 6.82
C VAL A 164 5.78 0.54 6.02
N VAL A 165 4.72 0.28 5.26
CA VAL A 165 3.90 1.31 4.63
C VAL A 165 2.63 1.47 5.45
N PHE A 166 2.51 2.57 6.19
CA PHE A 166 1.23 2.98 6.76
C PHE A 166 0.40 3.66 5.67
N PHE A 167 -0.86 3.24 5.56
CA PHE A 167 -1.81 3.71 4.59
C PHE A 167 -3.05 4.19 5.32
N GLU A 168 -3.21 5.50 5.33
CA GLU A 168 -4.41 6.17 5.82
C GLU A 168 -5.18 6.74 4.63
N SER A 169 -6.50 6.55 4.62
CA SER A 169 -7.38 7.10 3.60
C SER A 169 -8.60 7.71 4.26
N LYS A 170 -8.70 9.04 4.19
CA LYS A 170 -9.90 9.80 4.59
C LYS A 170 -10.81 10.00 3.39
N LEU A 171 -11.91 9.25 3.35
CA LEU A 171 -12.94 9.29 2.30
C LEU A 171 -14.05 10.27 2.69
N THR A 172 -14.23 11.35 1.94
CA THR A 172 -15.20 12.42 2.25
C THR A 172 -16.33 12.46 1.23
N ALA A 173 -17.57 12.32 1.71
CA ALA A 173 -18.78 12.34 0.89
C ALA A 173 -19.25 13.78 0.61
N ALA A 174 -18.43 14.58 -0.08
CA ALA A 174 -18.69 16.01 -0.27
C ALA A 174 -19.91 16.30 -1.18
N TYR A 175 -20.22 15.41 -2.12
CA TYR A 175 -21.18 15.68 -3.21
C TYR A 175 -22.57 15.05 -3.00
N GLY A 176 -22.74 14.25 -1.94
CA GLY A 176 -23.95 13.45 -1.68
C GLY A 176 -23.62 12.20 -0.87
N ASP A 177 -24.66 11.49 -0.42
CA ASP A 177 -24.48 10.23 0.31
C ASP A 177 -23.72 9.21 -0.55
N VAL A 178 -22.73 8.55 0.07
CA VAL A 178 -21.92 7.50 -0.55
C VAL A 178 -22.15 6.18 0.17
N ALA A 179 -22.40 5.13 -0.60
CA ALA A 179 -22.47 3.76 -0.09
C ALA A 179 -21.31 2.92 -0.66
N LEU A 180 -20.36 2.55 0.19
CA LEU A 180 -19.26 1.66 -0.16
C LEU A 180 -19.76 0.21 -0.07
N LYS A 181 -19.94 -0.45 -1.22
CA LYS A 181 -20.42 -1.84 -1.33
C LYS A 181 -19.59 -2.63 -2.34
N GLY A 182 -19.75 -3.95 -2.33
CA GLY A 182 -19.03 -4.81 -3.28
C GLY A 182 -18.87 -6.22 -2.76
N ASP A 183 -17.66 -6.74 -2.90
CA ASP A 183 -17.25 -8.04 -2.43
C ASP A 183 -15.74 -8.03 -2.12
N PRO A 184 -15.24 -8.94 -1.26
CA PRO A 184 -13.82 -9.00 -0.89
C PRO A 184 -12.87 -9.16 -2.07
N GLU A 185 -13.35 -9.70 -3.20
CA GLU A 185 -12.55 -9.88 -4.38
C GLU A 185 -12.36 -8.59 -5.21
N HIS A 186 -13.28 -7.64 -5.11
CA HIS A 186 -13.29 -6.45 -5.97
C HIS A 186 -13.62 -5.16 -5.22
N ALA A 187 -13.31 -5.09 -3.93
CA ALA A 187 -13.49 -3.89 -3.14
C ALA A 187 -12.58 -3.87 -1.90
N GLY A 188 -12.46 -2.70 -1.28
CA GLY A 188 -11.60 -2.44 -0.13
C GLY A 188 -10.18 -2.04 -0.52
N ILE A 189 -9.24 -2.29 0.37
CA ILE A 189 -7.81 -2.04 0.15
C ILE A 189 -7.10 -3.36 -0.15
N GLN A 190 -6.21 -3.35 -1.13
CA GLN A 190 -5.47 -4.56 -1.54
C GLN A 190 -3.96 -4.37 -1.56
N TYR A 191 -3.27 -5.51 -1.51
CA TYR A 191 -1.91 -5.68 -2.00
C TYR A 191 -1.94 -6.65 -3.20
N ARG A 192 -1.20 -6.33 -4.25
CA ARG A 192 -1.02 -7.21 -5.42
C ARG A 192 0.47 -7.44 -5.70
N PRO A 193 0.99 -8.66 -5.46
CA PRO A 193 2.33 -9.04 -5.90
C PRO A 193 2.51 -8.89 -7.40
N ALA A 194 3.76 -8.80 -7.83
CA ALA A 194 4.16 -8.71 -9.23
C ALA A 194 3.55 -9.86 -10.07
N ASN A 195 3.43 -9.64 -11.38
CA ASN A 195 2.72 -10.54 -12.26
C ASN A 195 3.39 -11.93 -12.37
N GLU A 196 4.70 -11.96 -12.11
CA GLU A 196 5.64 -13.07 -12.19
C GLU A 196 5.54 -14.04 -10.99
N VAL A 197 4.62 -13.79 -10.06
CA VAL A 197 4.44 -14.61 -8.86
C VAL A 197 4.28 -16.10 -9.18
N ASN A 198 5.05 -16.93 -8.47
CA ASN A 198 4.89 -18.38 -8.55
C ASN A 198 3.67 -18.85 -7.75
N LYS A 199 2.56 -19.04 -8.46
CA LYS A 199 1.26 -19.42 -7.89
C LYS A 199 1.27 -20.70 -7.04
N LYS A 200 2.16 -21.64 -7.36
CA LYS A 200 2.26 -22.91 -6.62
C LYS A 200 3.00 -22.77 -5.29
N LYS A 201 3.80 -21.71 -5.13
CA LYS A 201 4.58 -21.43 -3.92
C LYS A 201 3.92 -20.39 -3.01
N THR A 202 2.94 -19.64 -3.49
CA THR A 202 2.20 -18.64 -2.70
C THR A 202 1.54 -19.28 -1.48
N LYS A 203 1.83 -18.73 -0.30
CA LYS A 203 1.30 -19.19 0.99
C LYS A 203 0.68 -18.02 1.73
N TYR A 204 -0.36 -18.31 2.50
CA TYR A 204 -0.99 -17.35 3.40
C TYR A 204 -0.86 -17.79 4.85
N LEU A 205 -0.76 -16.82 5.74
CA LEU A 205 -0.75 -17.00 7.18
C LEU A 205 -1.80 -16.07 7.81
N PHE A 206 -2.44 -16.55 8.87
CA PHE A 206 -3.55 -15.88 9.56
C PHE A 206 -3.28 -15.80 11.06
N PRO A 207 -4.08 -15.03 11.83
CA PRO A 207 -3.89 -14.90 13.28
C PRO A 207 -4.06 -16.20 14.06
N LYS A 208 -5.00 -17.06 13.68
CA LYS A 208 -5.28 -18.33 14.37
C LYS A 208 -5.14 -19.55 13.45
N GLU A 209 -4.69 -20.68 13.97
CA GLU A 209 -4.25 -21.82 13.14
C GLU A 209 -5.41 -22.50 12.41
N GLU A 210 -6.60 -22.44 13.00
CA GLU A 210 -7.85 -22.93 12.41
C GLU A 210 -8.32 -22.11 11.20
N ILE A 211 -7.77 -20.91 11.01
CA ILE A 211 -8.08 -20.06 9.86
C ILE A 211 -7.16 -20.45 8.71
N THR A 212 -7.77 -20.76 7.57
CA THR A 212 -7.14 -21.23 6.34
C THR A 212 -7.68 -20.46 5.15
N THR A 213 -7.01 -20.57 4.00
CA THR A 213 -7.51 -19.98 2.74
C THR A 213 -8.91 -20.48 2.35
N GLY A 214 -9.28 -21.70 2.77
CA GLY A 214 -10.59 -22.30 2.51
C GLY A 214 -11.73 -21.73 3.36
N ASN A 215 -11.44 -21.12 4.50
CA ASN A 215 -12.46 -20.61 5.43
C ASN A 215 -12.32 -19.13 5.82
N VAL A 216 -11.23 -18.44 5.45
CA VAL A 216 -10.95 -17.05 5.88
C VAL A 216 -12.13 -16.09 5.69
N LYS A 217 -12.92 -16.24 4.62
CA LYS A 217 -14.12 -15.41 4.36
C LYS A 217 -15.21 -15.51 5.42
N LYS A 218 -15.19 -16.55 6.26
CA LYS A 218 -16.13 -16.74 7.38
C LYS A 218 -15.70 -15.98 8.63
N HIS A 219 -14.45 -15.52 8.66
CA HIS A 219 -13.89 -14.78 9.78
C HIS A 219 -13.86 -13.29 9.44
N LYS A 220 -14.48 -12.50 10.32
CA LYS A 220 -14.54 -11.05 10.19
C LYS A 220 -13.49 -10.40 11.08
N ASP A 221 -13.09 -9.18 10.70
CA ASP A 221 -12.30 -8.28 11.53
C ASP A 221 -10.98 -8.89 12.00
N LEU A 222 -10.34 -9.72 11.16
CA LEU A 222 -9.00 -10.23 11.46
C LEU A 222 -8.03 -9.04 11.62
N PRO A 223 -7.19 -9.02 12.67
CA PRO A 223 -6.25 -7.94 12.93
C PRO A 223 -5.13 -7.89 11.89
N TRP A 224 -4.79 -9.03 11.28
CA TRP A 224 -3.84 -9.10 10.20
C TRP A 224 -4.09 -10.31 9.30
N ILE A 225 -3.59 -10.22 8.07
CA ILE A 225 -3.46 -11.31 7.11
C ILE A 225 -2.09 -11.19 6.42
N ALA A 226 -1.44 -12.31 6.14
CA ALA A 226 -0.08 -12.30 5.63
C ALA A 226 0.12 -13.25 4.46
N GLU A 227 1.07 -12.91 3.60
CA GLU A 227 1.43 -13.67 2.41
C GLU A 227 2.94 -13.89 2.35
N THR A 228 3.36 -15.07 1.91
CA THR A 228 4.71 -15.31 1.33
C THR A 228 4.53 -15.72 -0.12
N TYR A 229 5.24 -15.06 -1.02
CA TYR A 229 5.19 -15.31 -2.45
C TYR A 229 6.60 -15.29 -3.06
N TRP A 230 6.76 -15.88 -4.25
CA TRP A 230 8.07 -16.02 -4.90
C TRP A 230 8.11 -15.31 -6.24
N LEU A 231 9.17 -14.52 -6.46
CA LEU A 231 9.53 -13.94 -7.76
C LEU A 231 10.86 -14.58 -8.21
N GLY A 232 10.77 -15.48 -9.19
CA GLY A 232 11.86 -16.41 -9.47
C GLY A 232 12.16 -17.27 -8.25
N ASP A 233 13.41 -17.23 -7.79
CA ASP A 233 13.87 -17.99 -6.61
C ASP A 233 13.86 -17.18 -5.31
N LYS A 234 13.48 -15.90 -5.36
CA LYS A 234 13.44 -15.03 -4.18
C LYS A 234 12.06 -15.06 -3.52
N ALA A 235 12.03 -15.37 -2.23
CA ALA A 235 10.85 -15.24 -1.39
C ALA A 235 10.67 -13.77 -0.97
N HIS A 236 9.43 -13.33 -0.97
CA HIS A 236 8.99 -12.04 -0.46
C HIS A 236 7.78 -12.24 0.41
N SER A 237 7.66 -11.45 1.46
CA SER A 237 6.55 -11.52 2.37
C SER A 237 5.95 -10.16 2.66
N VAL A 238 4.64 -10.18 2.92
CA VAL A 238 3.89 -8.99 3.30
C VAL A 238 2.87 -9.35 4.36
N VAL A 239 2.78 -8.53 5.40
CA VAL A 239 1.68 -8.56 6.36
C VAL A 239 0.84 -7.32 6.16
N GLN A 240 -0.46 -7.49 5.92
CA GLN A 240 -1.42 -6.40 6.01
C GLN A 240 -2.05 -6.39 7.39
N PHE A 241 -1.86 -5.30 8.12
CA PHE A 241 -2.52 -5.03 9.39
C PHE A 241 -3.79 -4.21 9.18
N ASN A 242 -4.84 -4.57 9.92
CA ASN A 242 -6.15 -3.94 9.91
C ASN A 242 -6.39 -3.29 11.27
N HIS A 243 -6.34 -1.96 11.33
CA HIS A 243 -6.50 -1.23 12.59
C HIS A 243 -7.90 -1.43 13.18
N PRO A 244 -8.07 -1.57 14.51
CA PRO A 244 -9.38 -1.76 15.14
C PRO A 244 -10.37 -0.61 14.93
N SER A 245 -9.89 0.59 14.58
CA SER A 245 -10.73 1.75 14.21
C SER A 245 -11.41 1.62 12.85
N ASN A 246 -10.95 0.70 11.99
CA ASN A 246 -11.60 0.44 10.71
C ASN A 246 -13.02 -0.11 10.91
N PRO A 247 -13.92 0.07 9.91
CA PRO A 247 -15.27 -0.45 9.99
C PRO A 247 -15.34 -1.94 10.35
N LYS A 248 -16.22 -2.26 11.29
CA LYS A 248 -16.49 -3.65 11.69
C LYS A 248 -17.17 -4.43 10.58
N GLY A 249 -17.07 -5.75 10.66
CA GLY A 249 -17.55 -6.65 9.62
C GLY A 249 -16.61 -6.78 8.43
N THR A 250 -15.35 -6.36 8.57
CA THR A 250 -14.33 -6.46 7.53
C THR A 250 -14.09 -7.94 7.16
N VAL A 251 -14.13 -8.26 5.88
CA VAL A 251 -13.86 -9.59 5.31
C VAL A 251 -12.58 -9.52 4.48
N HIS A 252 -11.82 -10.62 4.47
CA HIS A 252 -10.48 -10.66 3.88
C HIS A 252 -10.39 -11.59 2.66
N SER A 253 -9.61 -11.20 1.65
CA SER A 253 -9.51 -11.91 0.36
C SER A 253 -8.21 -12.70 0.12
N ALA A 254 -7.53 -13.08 1.20
CA ALA A 254 -6.28 -13.84 1.21
C ALA A 254 -6.47 -15.35 0.92
N TYR A 255 -6.71 -15.69 -0.34
CA TYR A 255 -6.83 -17.09 -0.82
C TYR A 255 -6.56 -17.25 -2.31
N ARG A 256 -6.03 -16.22 -2.98
CA ARG A 256 -5.75 -16.26 -4.43
C ARG A 256 -4.33 -16.76 -4.65
N ASP A 257 -4.16 -17.78 -5.46
CA ASP A 257 -2.84 -18.35 -5.79
C ASP A 257 -1.90 -17.32 -6.45
N TYR A 258 -2.45 -16.38 -7.22
CA TYR A 258 -1.74 -15.23 -7.79
C TYR A 258 -1.47 -14.10 -6.80
N GLY A 259 -1.72 -14.34 -5.51
CA GLY A 259 -1.25 -13.54 -4.40
C GLY A 259 -2.13 -12.36 -3.99
N ARG A 260 -2.98 -11.81 -4.87
CA ARG A 260 -3.83 -10.66 -4.49
C ARG A 260 -4.66 -10.95 -3.24
N PHE A 261 -4.51 -10.10 -2.24
CA PHE A 261 -5.28 -10.14 -1.01
C PHE A 261 -5.58 -8.72 -0.52
N GLY A 262 -6.49 -8.60 0.45
CA GLY A 262 -6.97 -7.32 0.91
C GLY A 262 -8.06 -7.44 1.96
N SER A 263 -8.47 -6.28 2.48
CA SER A 263 -9.52 -6.11 3.49
C SER A 263 -10.66 -5.31 2.89
N PHE A 264 -11.88 -5.82 3.02
CA PHE A 264 -13.11 -5.24 2.48
C PHE A 264 -14.16 -5.04 3.57
N PHE A 265 -14.83 -3.90 3.56
CA PHE A 265 -15.99 -3.62 4.38
C PHE A 265 -17.06 -2.89 3.57
N GLU A 266 -18.29 -2.90 4.09
CA GLU A 266 -19.36 -2.04 3.61
C GLU A 266 -19.60 -0.90 4.61
N LYS A 267 -19.89 0.29 4.10
CA LYS A 267 -20.15 1.47 4.92
C LYS A 267 -20.96 2.51 4.15
N GLU A 268 -21.88 3.18 4.81
CA GLU A 268 -22.48 4.42 4.33
C GLU A 268 -21.76 5.62 4.94
N ILE A 269 -21.52 6.65 4.13
CA ILE A 269 -20.97 7.95 4.53
C ILE A 269 -22.01 8.99 4.12
N LYS A 270 -22.57 9.73 5.07
CA LYS A 270 -23.59 10.75 4.76
C LYS A 270 -22.93 11.98 4.15
N LYS A 271 -23.69 12.73 3.36
CA LYS A 271 -23.20 13.96 2.74
C LYS A 271 -22.56 14.88 3.78
N GLY A 272 -21.31 15.27 3.56
CA GLY A 272 -20.53 16.14 4.45
C GLY A 272 -19.73 15.39 5.53
N GLU A 273 -19.96 14.09 5.71
CA GLU A 273 -19.18 13.26 6.63
C GLU A 273 -17.94 12.67 5.96
N SER A 274 -17.02 12.19 6.80
CA SER A 274 -15.81 11.48 6.38
C SER A 274 -15.71 10.11 7.04
N LEU A 275 -15.04 9.18 6.36
CA LEU A 275 -14.58 7.91 6.92
C LEU A 275 -13.07 7.84 6.77
N THR A 276 -12.34 7.76 7.87
CA THR A 276 -10.91 7.46 7.87
C THR A 276 -10.69 5.96 8.08
N VAL A 277 -9.84 5.36 7.25
CA VAL A 277 -9.38 3.97 7.40
C VAL A 277 -7.87 3.89 7.48
N ASN A 278 -7.37 2.96 8.28
CA ASN A 278 -5.99 2.83 8.69
C ASN A 278 -5.50 1.40 8.48
N TYR A 279 -4.53 1.23 7.59
CA TYR A 279 -3.88 -0.05 7.32
C TYR A 279 -2.37 0.10 7.39
N ALA A 280 -1.66 -0.98 7.66
CA ALA A 280 -0.21 -1.02 7.51
C ALA A 280 0.21 -2.24 6.71
N PHE A 281 1.25 -2.10 5.89
CA PHE A 281 1.85 -3.18 5.11
C PHE A 281 3.31 -3.33 5.52
N ALA A 282 3.62 -4.34 6.33
CA ALA A 282 4.99 -4.68 6.64
C ALA A 282 5.57 -5.55 5.52
N ILE A 283 6.67 -5.08 4.92
CA ILE A 283 7.36 -5.71 3.81
C ILE A 283 8.57 -6.45 4.34
N VAL A 284 8.67 -7.74 4.00
CA VAL A 284 9.68 -8.67 4.50
C VAL A 284 10.44 -9.25 3.32
N ASP A 285 11.77 -9.22 3.40
CA ASP A 285 12.60 -9.95 2.46
C ASP A 285 12.75 -11.39 2.95
N GLY A 286 12.24 -12.36 2.19
CA GLY A 286 12.22 -13.76 2.60
C GLY A 286 10.85 -14.24 3.05
N GLU A 287 10.86 -15.21 3.98
CA GLU A 287 9.65 -15.80 4.55
C GLU A 287 9.09 -14.97 5.72
N LEU A 288 7.84 -15.24 6.11
CA LEU A 288 7.20 -14.57 7.24
C LEU A 288 7.90 -14.91 8.58
N PRO A 289 7.93 -13.96 9.54
CA PRO A 289 8.30 -14.25 10.92
C PRO A 289 7.26 -15.16 11.60
N ALA A 290 7.50 -15.54 12.85
CA ALA A 290 6.55 -16.35 13.59
C ALA A 290 5.22 -15.63 13.80
N ARG A 291 4.11 -16.39 13.84
CA ARG A 291 2.75 -15.88 14.06
C ARG A 291 2.64 -14.99 15.32
N SER A 292 3.37 -15.32 16.38
CA SER A 292 3.41 -14.54 17.62
C SER A 292 4.09 -13.19 17.45
N GLU A 293 5.15 -13.10 16.63
CA GLU A 293 5.84 -11.85 16.33
C GLU A 293 4.96 -10.93 15.46
N ILE A 294 4.21 -11.51 14.52
CA ILE A 294 3.22 -10.76 13.73
C ILE A 294 2.09 -10.27 14.63
N GLN A 295 1.59 -11.11 15.54
CA GLN A 295 0.54 -10.72 16.47
C GLN A 295 1.00 -9.58 17.37
N GLN A 296 2.22 -9.65 17.92
CA GLN A 296 2.79 -8.58 18.73
C GLN A 296 2.87 -7.26 17.95
N ALA A 297 3.37 -7.29 16.71
CA ALA A 297 3.40 -6.10 15.85
C ALA A 297 1.99 -5.55 15.55
N SER A 298 1.01 -6.45 15.37
CA SER A 298 -0.38 -6.06 15.17
C SER A 298 -1.01 -5.41 16.40
N ASP A 299 -0.69 -5.91 17.60
CA ASP A 299 -1.19 -5.36 18.86
C ASP A 299 -0.59 -3.97 19.10
N MET A 300 0.72 -3.80 18.84
CA MET A 300 1.37 -2.47 18.88
C MET A 300 0.75 -1.50 17.88
N TYR A 301 0.44 -1.96 16.65
CA TYR A 301 -0.23 -1.12 15.66
C TYR A 301 -1.66 -0.77 16.08
N ALA A 302 -2.36 -1.66 16.78
CA ALA A 302 -3.71 -1.39 17.28
C ALA A 302 -3.76 -0.32 18.39
N GLU A 303 -2.63 -0.06 19.04
CA GLU A 303 -2.46 0.96 20.08
C GLU A 303 -1.99 2.31 19.52
N THR A 304 -1.61 2.41 18.24
CA THR A 304 -1.21 3.69 17.67
C THR A 304 -2.40 4.64 17.62
N GLU A 305 -2.17 5.89 18.04
CA GLU A 305 -3.16 6.94 17.85
C GLU A 305 -3.42 7.11 16.36
N VAL A 306 -4.69 7.00 15.99
CA VAL A 306 -5.16 7.38 14.65
C VAL A 306 -5.63 8.82 14.76
N ASP A 307 -5.08 9.71 13.95
CA ASP A 307 -5.51 11.11 13.90
C ASP A 307 -7.02 11.12 13.58
N GLY A 308 -7.84 11.49 14.58
CA GLY A 308 -9.27 11.25 14.58
C GLY A 308 -10.07 12.41 15.14
N GLU A 309 -10.60 13.20 14.20
CA GLU A 309 -11.57 14.31 14.28
C GLU A 309 -11.09 15.67 14.81
#